data_AF-A0A5C0ZEL7-F1
#
_entry.id   AF-A0A5C0ZEL7-F1
#
_cell.length_a   1.000
_cell.length_b   1.000
_cell.length_c   1.000
_cell.angle_alpha   90.00
_cell.angle_beta   90.00
_cell.angle_gamma   90.00
#
_symmetry.space_group_name_H-M   'P 1'
#
loop_
_entity.id
_entity.type
_entity.pdbx_description
1 polymer ?
#
loop_
_entity_poly.entity_id
_entity_poly.type
_entity_poly.pdbx_seq_one_letter_code
_entity_poly.pdbx_strand_id
1 'polypeptide(L)'
;MQPKLPVTYGGMLTQDELAERYVYISARVRCNYTEEELSFLLGRAPYYFSDYERMEEGAKLTGIDMENLKYIFSEIYLDELSFEKDEFYAYNEKRIVRVQKECEKDKLIYRIFHPWIQRKNKRKVNEPLVLHELYRNITVLEEQEIKEYMLYMLRLLLRRRFFNMPRAPYCIYREVDKQKPAGTTIYPICLKHALYDLTHKGLFSMKRMNGVLFFSSSL
;
A
#
# COMPACT_ATOMS: atom_id res chain seq x y z
N MET A 1 9.26 15.91 -27.74
CA MET A 1 9.38 15.43 -26.35
C MET A 1 10.48 14.38 -26.32
N GLN A 2 11.53 14.53 -25.50
CA GLN A 2 12.52 13.47 -25.34
C GLN A 2 11.85 12.26 -24.67
N PRO A 3 12.12 11.02 -25.13
CA PRO A 3 11.63 9.83 -24.43
C PRO A 3 12.27 9.79 -23.04
N LYS A 4 11.45 9.86 -21.98
CA LYS A 4 11.92 9.58 -20.63
C LYS A 4 12.26 8.09 -20.57
N LEU A 5 13.53 7.77 -20.29
CA LEU A 5 13.94 6.40 -20.06
C LEU A 5 13.13 5.81 -18.89
N PRO A 6 12.69 4.55 -18.98
CA PRO A 6 11.95 3.91 -17.91
C PRO A 6 12.84 3.74 -16.68
N VAL A 7 12.27 3.95 -15.49
CA VAL A 7 12.96 3.67 -14.23
C VAL A 7 12.98 2.15 -14.06
N THR A 8 14.16 1.58 -13.86
CA THR A 8 14.33 0.13 -13.69
C THR A 8 14.94 -0.17 -12.32
N TYR A 9 14.38 -1.16 -11.63
CA TYR A 9 14.92 -1.70 -10.37
C TYR A 9 14.79 -3.23 -10.36
N GLY A 10 15.48 -3.91 -9.45
CA GLY A 10 15.48 -5.36 -9.42
C GLY A 10 16.15 -5.94 -8.17
N GLY A 11 15.84 -7.19 -7.88
CA GLY A 11 16.33 -7.89 -6.71
C GLY A 11 16.26 -9.41 -6.87
N MET A 12 16.82 -10.11 -5.90
CA MET A 12 16.84 -11.58 -5.85
C MET A 12 15.71 -12.09 -4.96
N LEU A 13 14.71 -12.73 -5.56
CA LEU A 13 13.52 -13.25 -4.86
C LEU A 13 13.35 -14.75 -5.10
N THR A 14 12.74 -15.44 -4.16
CA THR A 14 12.12 -16.76 -4.41
C THR A 14 10.77 -16.59 -5.13
N GLN A 15 10.22 -17.70 -5.60
CA GLN A 15 8.89 -17.74 -6.22
C GLN A 15 7.79 -17.22 -5.27
N ASP A 16 7.84 -17.65 -4.01
CA ASP A 16 6.90 -17.20 -2.96
C ASP A 16 7.06 -15.72 -2.64
N GLU A 17 8.29 -15.25 -2.47
CA GLU A 17 8.56 -13.83 -2.18
C GLU A 17 8.04 -12.91 -3.30
N LEU A 18 8.12 -13.35 -4.57
CA LEU A 18 7.51 -12.60 -5.68
C LEU A 18 5.98 -12.68 -5.67
N ALA A 19 5.40 -13.86 -5.44
CA ALA A 19 3.95 -14.02 -5.39
C ALA A 19 3.33 -13.14 -4.29
N GLU A 20 3.91 -13.15 -3.08
CA GLU A 20 3.49 -12.30 -1.97
C GLU A 20 3.62 -10.81 -2.30
N ARG A 21 4.76 -10.37 -2.88
CA ARG A 21 4.92 -8.99 -3.34
C ARG A 21 3.85 -8.61 -4.34
N TYR A 22 3.62 -9.44 -5.34
CA TYR A 22 2.64 -9.15 -6.37
C TYR A 22 1.22 -8.98 -5.80
N VAL A 23 0.81 -9.85 -4.86
CA VAL A 23 -0.50 -9.76 -4.19
C VAL A 23 -0.71 -8.38 -3.56
N TYR A 24 0.27 -7.90 -2.79
CA TYR A 24 0.12 -6.65 -2.05
C TYR A 24 0.34 -5.40 -2.90
N ILE A 25 1.22 -5.46 -3.91
CA ILE A 25 1.40 -4.37 -4.88
C ILE A 25 0.13 -4.22 -5.73
N SER A 26 -0.42 -5.33 -6.24
CA SER A 26 -1.65 -5.30 -7.04
C SER A 26 -2.84 -4.79 -6.22
N ALA A 27 -2.97 -5.22 -4.96
CA ALA A 27 -3.96 -4.74 -4.00
C ALA A 27 -3.85 -3.21 -3.77
N ARG A 28 -2.64 -2.71 -3.51
CA ARG A 28 -2.37 -1.27 -3.37
C ARG A 28 -2.83 -0.50 -4.61
N VAL A 29 -2.43 -0.97 -5.79
CA VAL A 29 -2.75 -0.34 -7.08
C VAL A 29 -4.27 -0.33 -7.33
N ARG A 30 -4.98 -1.41 -7.00
CA ARG A 30 -6.45 -1.50 -7.10
C ARG A 30 -7.18 -0.55 -6.16
N CYS A 31 -6.71 -0.44 -4.93
CA CYS A 31 -7.21 0.54 -3.96
C CYS A 31 -6.79 1.98 -4.31
N ASN A 32 -6.00 2.16 -5.37
CA ASN A 32 -5.43 3.43 -5.78
C ASN A 32 -4.70 4.11 -4.60
N TYR A 33 -3.95 3.35 -3.80
CA TYR A 33 -3.10 3.86 -2.71
C TYR A 33 -1.68 4.11 -3.20
N THR A 34 -0.99 5.13 -2.69
CA THR A 34 0.44 5.32 -2.98
C THR A 34 1.28 4.42 -2.08
N GLU A 35 2.57 4.22 -2.40
CA GLU A 35 3.46 3.47 -1.50
C GLU A 35 3.56 4.13 -0.10
N GLU A 36 3.58 5.47 -0.06
CA GLU A 36 3.62 6.24 1.18
C GLU A 36 2.36 6.07 2.01
N GLU A 37 1.19 6.07 1.37
CA GLU A 37 -0.08 5.88 2.06
C GLU A 37 -0.22 4.51 2.65
N LEU A 38 0.20 3.47 1.93
CA LEU A 38 0.18 2.11 2.47
C LEU A 38 1.18 1.98 3.62
N SER A 39 2.36 2.59 3.51
CA SER A 39 3.31 2.69 4.61
C SER A 39 2.70 3.37 5.84
N PHE A 40 1.94 4.45 5.63
CA PHE A 40 1.22 5.13 6.70
C PHE A 40 0.12 4.25 7.30
N LEU A 41 -0.70 3.57 6.51
CA LEU A 41 -1.75 2.67 7.00
C LEU A 41 -1.17 1.54 7.86
N LEU A 42 0.01 1.02 7.48
CA LEU A 42 0.80 0.07 8.26
C LEU A 42 1.42 0.65 9.52
N GLY A 43 1.37 1.97 9.72
CA GLY A 43 2.05 2.67 10.80
C GLY A 43 3.58 2.60 10.71
N ARG A 44 4.12 2.48 9.50
CA ARG A 44 5.56 2.39 9.22
C ARG A 44 6.13 3.73 8.72
N ALA A 45 7.44 3.78 8.53
CA ALA A 45 8.11 4.96 7.95
C ALA A 45 7.63 5.21 6.50
N PRO A 46 7.64 6.45 6.00
CA PRO A 46 7.06 6.79 4.69
C PRO A 46 7.57 5.99 3.49
N TYR A 47 8.82 5.54 3.52
CA TYR A 47 9.48 4.77 2.46
C TYR A 47 9.36 3.25 2.64
N TYR A 48 8.76 2.76 3.73
CA TYR A 48 8.78 1.35 4.08
C TYR A 48 8.21 0.44 2.98
N PHE A 49 7.03 0.80 2.45
CA PHE A 49 6.41 0.02 1.38
C PHE A 49 7.10 0.24 0.04
N SER A 50 7.62 1.46 -0.25
CA SER A 50 8.36 1.69 -1.50
C SER A 50 9.65 0.88 -1.57
N ASP A 51 10.35 0.73 -0.44
CA ASP A 51 11.57 -0.10 -0.35
C ASP A 51 11.21 -1.58 -0.54
N TYR A 52 10.07 -2.00 0.01
CA TYR A 52 9.49 -3.31 -0.26
C TYR A 52 9.14 -3.48 -1.75
N GLU A 53 8.45 -2.54 -2.41
CA GLU A 53 8.17 -2.70 -3.85
C GLU A 53 9.46 -2.77 -4.68
N ARG A 54 10.48 -1.99 -4.30
CA ARG A 54 11.75 -1.89 -5.01
C ARG A 54 12.73 -3.03 -4.75
N MET A 55 12.38 -3.95 -3.85
CA MET A 55 13.24 -5.07 -3.45
C MET A 55 14.56 -4.60 -2.82
N GLU A 56 14.54 -3.48 -2.11
CA GLU A 56 15.70 -2.97 -1.37
C GLU A 56 16.14 -3.96 -0.29
N GLU A 57 17.44 -3.99 0.00
CA GLU A 57 18.02 -4.95 0.92
C GLU A 57 17.39 -4.82 2.33
N GLY A 58 16.93 -5.94 2.89
CA GLY A 58 16.27 -5.97 4.20
C GLY A 58 14.80 -5.52 4.21
N ALA A 59 14.25 -5.01 3.10
CA ALA A 59 12.85 -4.62 3.01
C ALA A 59 11.94 -5.86 2.86
N LYS A 60 11.51 -6.38 4.02
CA LYS A 60 10.57 -7.52 4.14
C LYS A 60 9.39 -7.14 5.03
N LEU A 61 8.21 -7.68 4.68
CA LEU A 61 7.03 -7.61 5.54
C LEU A 61 7.23 -8.56 6.71
N THR A 62 6.97 -8.09 7.92
CA THR A 62 6.90 -8.95 9.10
C THR A 62 5.54 -9.65 9.18
N GLY A 63 5.39 -10.64 10.06
CA GLY A 63 4.09 -11.29 10.32
C GLY A 63 2.99 -10.27 10.66
N ILE A 64 3.32 -9.28 11.48
CA ILE A 64 2.40 -8.19 11.87
C ILE A 64 2.03 -7.32 10.66
N ASP A 65 2.96 -7.05 9.75
CA ASP A 65 2.66 -6.28 8.54
C ASP A 65 1.70 -7.06 7.64
N MET A 66 1.93 -8.36 7.45
CA MET A 66 1.04 -9.22 6.66
C MET A 66 -0.36 -9.32 7.26
N GLU A 67 -0.48 -9.44 8.58
CA GLU A 67 -1.77 -9.38 9.27
C GLU A 67 -2.47 -8.04 9.05
N ASN A 68 -1.75 -6.92 9.23
CA ASN A 68 -2.30 -5.59 8.99
C ASN A 68 -2.72 -5.38 7.53
N LEU A 69 -1.96 -5.89 6.54
CA LEU A 69 -2.33 -5.81 5.13
C LEU A 69 -3.60 -6.59 4.82
N LYS A 70 -3.78 -7.78 5.42
CA LYS A 70 -5.03 -8.55 5.31
C LYS A 70 -6.22 -7.76 5.84
N TYR A 71 -6.04 -7.02 6.93
CA TYR A 71 -7.06 -6.11 7.39
C TYR A 71 -7.23 -4.95 6.39
N ILE A 72 -6.20 -4.18 6.06
CA ILE A 72 -6.27 -3.03 5.15
C ILE A 72 -7.02 -3.37 3.84
N PHE A 73 -6.76 -4.55 3.27
CA PHE A 73 -7.34 -5.00 2.02
C PHE A 73 -8.52 -5.99 2.17
N SER A 74 -9.17 -6.06 3.34
CA SER A 74 -10.22 -7.06 3.60
C SER A 74 -11.43 -7.00 2.66
N GLU A 75 -11.68 -5.84 2.05
CA GLU A 75 -12.83 -5.60 1.17
C GLU A 75 -12.53 -5.86 -0.32
N ILE A 76 -11.31 -6.28 -0.66
CA ILE A 76 -10.91 -6.54 -2.05
C ILE A 76 -10.47 -7.98 -2.25
N TYR A 77 -10.69 -8.47 -3.46
CA TYR A 77 -10.10 -9.73 -3.88
C TYR A 77 -8.59 -9.56 -4.09
N LEU A 78 -7.82 -10.35 -3.36
CA LEU A 78 -6.37 -10.43 -3.49
C LEU A 78 -6.03 -11.38 -4.64
N ASP A 79 -5.29 -10.89 -5.63
CA ASP A 79 -4.87 -11.73 -6.75
C ASP A 79 -3.87 -12.76 -6.29
N GLU A 80 -4.25 -14.03 -6.34
CA GLU A 80 -3.30 -15.11 -6.16
C GLU A 80 -2.43 -15.26 -7.41
N LEU A 81 -1.13 -15.11 -7.24
CA LEU A 81 -0.16 -15.38 -8.29
C LEU A 81 0.38 -16.80 -8.13
N SER A 82 -0.08 -17.70 -8.97
CA SER A 82 0.40 -19.08 -9.00
C SER A 82 1.36 -19.30 -10.16
N PHE A 83 2.62 -19.58 -9.82
CA PHE A 83 3.58 -20.09 -10.79
C PHE A 83 3.57 -21.64 -10.77
N GLU A 84 3.94 -22.26 -11.88
CA GLU A 84 4.21 -23.70 -11.87
C GLU A 84 5.38 -23.99 -10.93
N LYS A 85 5.32 -25.11 -10.21
CA LYS A 85 6.45 -25.55 -9.40
C LYS A 85 7.62 -25.82 -10.34
N ASP A 86 8.75 -25.19 -10.05
CA ASP A 86 9.98 -25.45 -10.79
C ASP A 86 10.46 -26.88 -10.48
N GLU A 87 10.39 -27.76 -11.48
CA GLU A 87 10.77 -29.18 -11.34
C GLU A 87 12.29 -29.36 -11.27
N PHE A 88 13.07 -28.38 -11.74
CA PHE A 88 14.51 -28.50 -11.94
C PHE A 88 15.35 -27.82 -10.86
N TYR A 89 14.76 -26.90 -10.11
CA TYR A 89 15.46 -26.13 -9.10
C TYR A 89 14.72 -26.17 -7.78
N ALA A 90 15.47 -26.13 -6.68
CA ALA A 90 14.86 -26.06 -5.36
C ALA A 90 13.96 -24.82 -5.31
N TYR A 91 12.68 -25.00 -4.98
CA TYR A 91 11.66 -23.94 -4.86
C TYR A 91 12.11 -22.70 -4.07
N ASN A 92 13.10 -22.88 -3.19
CA ASN A 92 13.67 -21.86 -2.33
C ASN A 92 14.87 -21.11 -2.95
N GLU A 93 15.22 -21.39 -4.20
CA GLU A 93 16.30 -20.70 -4.90
C GLU A 93 15.86 -19.28 -5.28
N LYS A 94 16.69 -18.31 -4.90
CA LYS A 94 16.47 -16.92 -5.28
C LYS A 94 16.94 -16.66 -6.70
N ARG A 95 16.15 -15.90 -7.46
CA ARG A 95 16.46 -15.49 -8.83
C ARG A 95 16.19 -14.02 -9.05
N ILE A 96 16.83 -13.48 -10.10
CA ILE A 96 16.69 -12.08 -10.48
C ILE A 96 15.27 -11.81 -10.96
N VAL A 97 14.61 -10.86 -10.32
CA VAL A 97 13.39 -10.20 -10.78
C VAL A 97 13.74 -8.76 -11.14
N ARG A 98 13.24 -8.28 -12.28
CA ARG A 98 13.44 -6.89 -12.73
C ARG A 98 12.10 -6.23 -12.93
N VAL A 99 11.97 -4.97 -12.54
CA VAL A 99 10.78 -4.16 -12.76
C VAL A 99 11.14 -2.95 -13.58
N GLN A 100 10.37 -2.73 -14.64
CA GLN A 100 10.42 -1.53 -15.47
C GLN A 100 9.18 -0.69 -15.16
N LYS A 101 9.38 0.56 -14.75
CA LYS A 101 8.34 1.54 -14.45
C LYS A 101 8.33 2.62 -15.53
N GLU A 102 7.21 2.71 -16.25
CA GLU A 102 6.97 3.65 -17.35
C GLU A 102 5.92 4.67 -16.93
N CYS A 103 6.22 5.95 -17.14
CA CYS A 103 5.26 7.04 -16.94
C CYS A 103 4.54 7.34 -18.26
N GLU A 104 3.22 7.15 -18.28
CA GLU A 104 2.34 7.66 -19.33
C GLU A 104 1.60 8.92 -18.85
N LYS A 105 0.68 9.46 -19.67
CA LYS A 105 0.00 10.74 -19.38
C LYS A 105 -0.88 10.67 -18.13
N ASP A 106 -1.57 9.55 -17.92
CA ASP A 106 -2.62 9.35 -16.93
C ASP A 106 -2.35 8.18 -15.97
N LYS A 107 -1.23 7.47 -16.17
CA LYS A 107 -0.89 6.28 -15.40
C LYS A 107 0.60 5.97 -15.36
N LEU A 108 0.96 5.10 -14.43
CA LEU A 108 2.22 4.38 -14.36
C LEU A 108 1.98 2.93 -14.81
N ILE A 109 2.88 2.41 -15.63
CA ILE A 109 2.90 1.00 -16.04
C ILE A 109 4.10 0.33 -15.39
N TYR A 110 3.85 -0.75 -14.66
CA TYR A 110 4.88 -1.63 -14.11
C TYR A 110 4.94 -2.90 -14.93
N ARG A 111 6.12 -3.27 -15.41
CA ARG A 111 6.39 -4.56 -16.06
C ARG A 111 7.39 -5.33 -15.21
N ILE A 112 6.95 -6.44 -14.62
CA ILE A 112 7.74 -7.28 -13.71
C ILE A 112 8.20 -8.51 -14.49
N PHE A 113 9.49 -8.54 -14.81
CA PHE A 113 10.17 -9.63 -15.50
C PHE A 113 10.70 -10.63 -14.48
N HIS A 114 10.34 -11.91 -14.66
CA HIS A 114 10.70 -13.00 -13.76
C HIS A 114 11.05 -14.27 -14.54
N PRO A 115 11.78 -15.23 -13.93
CA PRO A 115 12.19 -16.45 -14.61
C PRO A 115 11.16 -17.60 -14.54
N TRP A 116 10.16 -17.51 -13.67
CA TRP A 116 9.21 -18.61 -13.44
C TRP A 116 8.13 -18.72 -14.50
N ILE A 117 7.62 -19.93 -14.70
CA ILE A 117 6.55 -20.24 -15.65
C ILE A 117 5.19 -20.06 -14.96
N GLN A 118 4.25 -19.45 -15.68
CA GLN A 118 2.85 -19.36 -15.30
C GLN A 118 2.01 -20.30 -16.17
N ARG A 119 0.86 -20.75 -15.65
CA ARG A 119 -0.14 -21.48 -16.43
C ARG A 119 -1.33 -20.56 -16.73
N LYS A 120 -1.47 -20.13 -17.99
CA LYS A 120 -2.64 -19.37 -18.47
C LYS A 120 -3.39 -20.19 -19.51
N ASN A 121 -4.69 -20.41 -19.32
CA ASN A 121 -5.54 -21.15 -20.27
C ASN A 121 -4.95 -22.51 -20.71
N LYS A 122 -4.45 -23.30 -19.74
CA LYS A 122 -3.75 -24.59 -19.96
C LYS A 122 -2.44 -24.52 -20.76
N ARG A 123 -1.89 -23.32 -20.99
CA ARG A 123 -0.59 -23.12 -21.65
C ARG A 123 0.44 -22.62 -20.64
N LYS A 124 1.67 -23.11 -20.78
CA LYS A 124 2.84 -22.62 -20.06
C LYS A 124 3.31 -21.34 -20.73
N VAL A 125 3.39 -20.25 -19.96
CA VAL A 125 3.87 -18.95 -20.45
C VAL A 125 4.87 -18.37 -19.48
N ASN A 126 5.83 -17.61 -19.99
CA ASN A 126 6.71 -16.75 -19.20
C ASN A 126 6.59 -15.33 -19.77
N GLU A 127 5.52 -14.66 -19.35
CA GLU A 127 5.23 -13.28 -19.73
C GLU A 127 5.46 -12.39 -18.51
N PRO A 128 5.93 -11.14 -18.72
CA PRO A 128 6.02 -10.19 -17.62
C PRO A 128 4.66 -9.96 -16.96
N LEU A 129 4.64 -9.81 -15.64
CA LEU A 129 3.45 -9.33 -14.94
C LEU A 129 3.30 -7.84 -15.23
N VAL A 130 2.08 -7.39 -15.51
CA VAL A 130 1.81 -5.99 -15.83
C VAL A 130 0.81 -5.42 -14.83
N LEU A 131 1.15 -4.28 -14.23
CA LEU A 131 0.26 -3.50 -13.37
C LEU A 131 0.11 -2.09 -13.94
N HIS A 132 -1.10 -1.54 -13.83
CA HIS A 132 -1.44 -0.20 -14.27
C HIS A 132 -1.94 0.61 -13.06
N GLU A 133 -1.14 1.58 -12.63
CA GLU A 133 -1.50 2.50 -11.54
C GLU A 133 -1.94 3.83 -12.13
N LEU A 134 -3.19 4.19 -11.95
CA LEU A 134 -3.72 5.45 -12.45
C LEU A 134 -3.23 6.61 -11.59
N TYR A 135 -2.85 7.72 -12.22
CA TYR A 135 -2.65 8.94 -11.45
C TYR A 135 -3.98 9.42 -10.90
N ARG A 136 -3.96 9.82 -9.63
CA ARG A 136 -5.10 10.50 -9.02
C ARG A 136 -5.28 11.85 -9.66
N ASN A 137 -6.46 12.06 -10.23
CA ASN A 137 -6.89 13.37 -10.68
C ASN A 137 -7.88 13.91 -9.66
N ILE A 138 -7.37 14.54 -8.61
CA ILE A 138 -8.16 15.19 -7.56
C ILE A 138 -7.98 16.69 -7.74
N THR A 139 -9.08 17.43 -7.82
CA THR A 139 -9.04 18.89 -7.86
C THR A 139 -8.68 19.47 -6.50
N VAL A 140 -8.15 20.70 -6.49
CA VAL A 140 -7.83 21.40 -5.23
C VAL A 140 -9.06 21.53 -4.31
N LEU A 141 -10.25 21.72 -4.90
CA LEU A 141 -11.51 21.82 -4.16
C LEU A 141 -11.87 20.48 -3.50
N GLU A 142 -11.85 19.38 -4.25
CA GLU A 142 -12.13 18.04 -3.71
C GLU A 142 -11.14 17.67 -2.60
N GLU A 143 -9.85 18.01 -2.77
CA GLU A 143 -8.84 17.76 -1.74
C GLU A 143 -9.17 18.52 -0.45
N GLN A 144 -9.62 19.77 -0.57
CA GLN A 144 -10.03 20.59 0.58
C GLN A 144 -11.26 20.02 1.28
N GLU A 145 -12.28 19.60 0.53
CA GLU A 145 -13.49 18.98 1.06
C GLU A 145 -13.18 17.67 1.81
N ILE A 146 -12.31 16.82 1.25
CA ILE A 146 -11.87 15.58 1.90
C ILE A 146 -11.11 15.89 3.20
N LYS A 147 -10.25 16.92 3.23
CA LYS A 147 -9.54 17.34 4.44
C LYS A 147 -10.50 17.83 5.53
N GLU A 148 -11.48 18.64 5.18
CA GLU A 148 -12.49 19.13 6.13
C GLU A 148 -13.34 17.98 6.68
N TYR A 149 -13.75 17.06 5.83
CA TYR A 149 -14.42 15.83 6.23
C TYR A 149 -13.57 15.00 7.21
N MET A 150 -12.28 14.79 6.91
CA MET A 150 -11.36 14.06 7.79
C MET A 150 -11.25 14.71 9.17
N LEU A 151 -11.08 16.03 9.24
CA LEU A 151 -10.99 16.76 10.50
C LEU A 151 -12.29 16.69 11.30
N TYR A 152 -13.44 16.82 10.63
CA TYR A 152 -14.75 16.65 11.25
C TYR A 152 -14.90 15.25 11.87
N MET A 153 -14.56 14.21 11.11
CA MET A 153 -14.65 12.82 11.55
C MET A 153 -13.71 12.52 12.72
N LEU A 154 -12.46 13.00 12.68
CA LEU A 154 -11.52 12.83 13.79
C LEU A 154 -12.01 13.49 15.08
N ARG A 155 -12.61 14.69 14.99
CA ARG A 155 -13.24 15.37 16.14
C ARG A 155 -14.43 14.58 16.69
N LEU A 156 -15.25 13.99 15.83
CA LEU A 156 -16.35 13.13 16.24
C LEU A 156 -15.85 11.88 16.97
N LEU A 157 -14.82 11.23 16.44
CA LEU A 157 -14.19 10.04 17.05
C LEU A 157 -13.54 10.38 18.41
N LEU A 158 -12.92 11.55 18.55
CA LEU A 158 -12.43 12.07 19.83
C LEU A 158 -13.57 12.20 20.86
N ARG A 159 -14.69 12.84 20.49
CA ARG A 159 -15.86 12.99 21.38
C ARG A 159 -16.47 11.65 21.78
N ARG A 160 -16.41 10.66 20.90
CA ARG A 160 -16.88 9.28 21.14
C ARG A 160 -15.88 8.41 21.92
N ARG A 161 -14.78 8.98 22.43
CA ARG A 161 -13.75 8.25 23.20
C ARG A 161 -13.08 7.10 22.41
N PHE A 162 -13.11 7.16 21.08
CA PHE A 162 -12.51 6.13 20.22
C PHE A 162 -11.00 5.98 20.45
N PHE A 163 -10.35 7.09 20.79
CA PHE A 163 -8.91 7.22 21.02
C PHE A 163 -8.46 7.08 22.49
N ASN A 164 -9.36 6.65 23.39
CA ASN A 164 -8.98 6.33 24.77
C ASN A 164 -7.96 5.17 24.83
N MET A 165 -7.98 4.30 23.82
CA MET A 165 -6.94 3.30 23.59
C MET A 165 -6.14 3.69 22.33
N PRO A 166 -4.83 3.42 22.28
CA PRO A 166 -4.03 3.67 21.08
C PRO A 166 -4.61 2.96 19.85
N ARG A 167 -4.74 3.68 18.74
CA ARG A 167 -5.29 3.19 17.47
C ARG A 167 -4.25 3.26 16.36
N ALA A 168 -4.12 2.16 15.62
CA ALA A 168 -3.29 2.12 14.43
C ALA A 168 -3.96 2.93 13.28
N PRO A 169 -3.18 3.50 12.36
CA PRO A 169 -3.67 4.28 11.22
C PRO A 169 -4.79 3.58 10.43
N TYR A 170 -4.62 2.31 10.09
CA TYR A 170 -5.64 1.57 9.34
C TYR A 170 -6.97 1.42 10.11
N CYS A 171 -6.94 1.28 11.44
CA CYS A 171 -8.15 1.24 12.26
C CYS A 171 -8.91 2.56 12.19
N ILE A 172 -8.18 3.68 12.26
CA ILE A 172 -8.76 5.03 12.19
C ILE A 172 -9.35 5.26 10.81
N TYR A 173 -8.58 4.95 9.75
CA TYR A 173 -9.02 5.13 8.37
C TYR A 173 -10.28 4.34 8.08
N ARG A 174 -10.35 3.08 8.49
CA ARG A 174 -11.55 2.25 8.33
C ARG A 174 -12.76 2.84 9.05
N GLU A 175 -12.57 3.36 10.26
CA GLU A 175 -13.68 3.93 11.02
C GLU A 175 -14.22 5.23 10.40
N VAL A 176 -13.35 6.00 9.74
CA VAL A 176 -13.73 7.16 8.94
C VAL A 176 -14.43 6.71 7.65
N ASP A 177 -13.85 5.75 6.92
CA ASP A 177 -14.38 5.25 5.65
C ASP A 177 -15.79 4.66 5.78
N LYS A 178 -16.08 3.98 6.89
CA LYS A 178 -17.42 3.47 7.19
C LYS A 178 -18.51 4.54 7.31
N GLN A 179 -18.14 5.77 7.66
CA GLN A 179 -19.08 6.86 7.94
C GLN A 179 -19.15 7.86 6.79
N LYS A 180 -18.52 7.57 5.65
CA LYS A 180 -18.54 8.48 4.50
C LYS A 180 -19.85 8.41 3.72
N PRO A 181 -20.29 9.51 3.13
CA PRO A 181 -21.40 9.47 2.18
C PRO A 181 -21.10 8.53 1.01
N ALA A 182 -22.14 7.89 0.48
CA ALA A 182 -22.01 7.04 -0.70
C ALA A 182 -21.44 7.84 -1.88
N GLY A 183 -20.48 7.25 -2.60
CA GLY A 183 -19.79 7.90 -3.72
C GLY A 183 -18.62 8.81 -3.32
N THR A 184 -18.41 9.08 -2.02
CA THR A 184 -17.22 9.82 -1.58
C THR A 184 -15.99 8.91 -1.59
N THR A 185 -14.95 9.34 -2.30
CA THR A 185 -13.63 8.72 -2.23
C THR A 185 -12.77 9.49 -1.24
N ILE A 186 -12.17 8.79 -0.29
CA ILE A 186 -11.24 9.36 0.67
C ILE A 186 -9.88 8.69 0.55
N TYR A 187 -8.82 9.44 0.84
CA TYR A 187 -7.45 8.94 0.67
C TYR A 187 -6.70 8.91 2.00
N PRO A 188 -5.88 7.87 2.26
CA PRO A 188 -5.10 7.79 3.50
C PRO A 188 -4.18 9.00 3.73
N ILE A 189 -3.69 9.65 2.67
CA ILE A 189 -2.84 10.84 2.80
C ILE A 189 -3.57 12.00 3.49
N CYS A 190 -4.87 12.19 3.21
CA CYS A 190 -5.68 13.23 3.84
C CYS A 190 -5.87 12.94 5.34
N LEU A 191 -6.05 11.67 5.72
CA LEU A 191 -6.10 11.26 7.12
C LEU A 191 -4.75 11.51 7.82
N LYS A 192 -3.64 11.14 7.18
CA LYS A 192 -2.29 11.37 7.71
C LYS A 192 -2.08 12.85 8.05
N HIS A 193 -2.38 13.74 7.11
CA HIS A 193 -2.26 15.19 7.31
C HIS A 193 -3.14 15.66 8.47
N ALA A 194 -4.41 15.26 8.50
CA ALA A 194 -5.34 15.66 9.56
C ALA A 194 -4.89 15.18 10.96
N LEU A 195 -4.37 13.95 11.07
CA LEU A 195 -3.85 13.42 12.33
C LEU A 195 -2.59 14.15 12.78
N TYR A 196 -1.68 14.48 11.86
CA TYR A 196 -0.46 15.22 12.18
C TYR A 196 -0.77 16.66 12.61
N ASP A 197 -1.70 17.33 11.95
CA ASP A 197 -2.17 18.66 12.35
C ASP A 197 -2.77 18.66 13.75
N LEU A 198 -3.57 17.64 14.09
CA LEU A 198 -4.17 17.50 15.41
C LEU A 198 -3.14 17.09 16.48
N THR A 199 -2.08 16.37 16.08
CA THR A 199 -0.93 16.08 16.95
C THR A 199 -0.14 17.35 17.25
N HIS A 200 0.15 18.18 16.25
CA HIS A 200 0.80 19.48 16.43
C HIS A 200 -0.02 20.43 17.32
N LYS A 201 -1.35 20.35 17.25
CA LYS A 201 -2.27 21.10 18.13
C LYS A 201 -2.40 20.49 19.53
N GLY A 202 -1.68 19.41 19.84
CA GLY A 202 -1.69 18.76 21.14
C GLY A 202 -2.94 17.93 21.44
N LEU A 203 -3.82 17.69 20.47
CA LEU A 203 -5.05 16.92 20.67
C LEU A 203 -4.82 15.41 20.59
N PHE A 204 -3.81 14.99 19.84
CA PHE A 204 -3.36 13.60 19.78
C PHE A 204 -1.93 13.46 20.28
N SER A 205 -1.66 12.29 20.82
CA SER A 205 -0.32 11.79 21.11
C SER A 205 -0.01 10.63 20.17
N MET A 206 1.25 10.56 19.76
CA MET A 206 1.75 9.56 18.82
C MET A 206 2.76 8.66 19.54
N LYS A 207 2.58 7.34 19.46
CA LYS A 207 3.48 6.35 20.08
C LYS A 207 3.84 5.28 19.09
N ARG A 208 5.06 4.73 19.22
CA ARG A 208 5.48 3.53 18.48
C ARG A 208 5.42 2.32 19.40
N MET A 209 4.73 1.27 18.97
CA MET A 209 4.64 -0.02 19.65
C MET A 209 5.02 -1.10 18.65
N ASN A 210 6.05 -1.91 18.95
CA ASN A 210 6.58 -2.94 18.05
C ASN A 210 6.91 -2.42 16.63
N GLY A 211 7.40 -1.19 16.54
CA GLY A 211 7.74 -0.54 15.28
C GLY A 211 6.55 -0.06 14.44
N VAL A 212 5.32 -0.12 14.97
CA VAL A 212 4.09 0.39 14.36
C VAL A 212 3.63 1.66 15.07
N LEU A 213 3.15 2.64 14.30
CA LEU A 213 2.62 3.91 14.79
C LEU A 213 1.20 3.75 15.34
N PHE A 214 0.91 4.39 16.48
CA PHE A 214 -0.42 4.47 17.07
C PHE A 214 -0.73 5.90 17.53
N PHE A 215 -2.01 6.25 17.49
CA PHE A 215 -2.56 7.54 17.94
C PHE A 215 -3.51 7.34 19.13
N SER A 216 -3.39 8.19 20.14
CA SER A 216 -4.28 8.24 21.31
C SER A 216 -4.64 9.69 21.63
N SER A 217 -5.74 9.93 22.36
CA SER A 217 -6.02 11.27 22.89
C SER A 217 -4.87 11.72 23.80
N SER A 218 -4.56 13.02 23.80
CA SER A 218 -3.61 13.61 24.75
C SER A 218 -4.25 14.00 26.09
N LEU A 219 -5.57 13.85 26.18
CA LEU A 219 -6.40 14.08 27.37
C LEU A 219 -6.69 12.74 28.06
#